data_AF-A0A7L5BXR7-F1
#
_entry.id   AF-A0A7L5BXR7-F1
#
_cell.length_a   1.000
_cell.length_b   1.000
_cell.length_c   1.000
_cell.angle_alpha   90.00
_cell.angle_beta   90.00
_cell.angle_gamma   90.00
#
_symmetry.space_group_name_H-M   'P 1'
#
loop_
_entity.id
_entity.type
_entity.pdbx_description
1 polymer ?
#
loop_
_entity_poly.entity_id
_entity_poly.type
_entity_poly.pdbx_seq_one_letter_code
_entity_poly.pdbx_strand_id
1 'polypeptide(L)'
;MDALAKLEAMLNAADAAHDAAKSAGDTAAAAAIRVETIRPLESAIAGMVLLPLHAQAQKLSGVAAKLERSLIALQGRINRLFLDRLIEKARKLGLANVPEAPRPEPVREDTTVAETATTSGAAAGEATTTATTDAPRVTDGAIAGGGAAAVSRPTGKVIDITDEDLDALQRVAQSEVGHFAKYGEAELRGGLAAVVDTVLNRVAHANWRDTIQKVIDQPKQFSAINATGSWTGLPKANANVTEIVEEHVKARAAGGVSEIKGATHFLNPHLSSASALAAWGNHVVRNAVAIYGSEANKDVHYHGFAPGTALPPSYTVARKGVASSFDAVGRSIGGPASNADIRNAILRICREELARFDGGSAKETEDPQYLRVGDYWRAVGQPNDGRTLDASGKRPAWSAAFISFVLKEAGAGDRFKYSVGHCHYFQDCVDRTGPALYEAVSAADAIPKPGDIVHYGRSDAEKHDFAAARADYGNDSFYPSHSAIVVEVDRDRGEIKTIGGNESDSVRMATYALDKDGRLKPRRRGNRSLPWIGMLRLI
;
A
#
# COMPACT_ATOMS: atom_id res chain seq x y z
N MET A 1 39.48 -23.29 5.98
CA MET A 1 40.14 -22.34 6.90
C MET A 1 41.42 -21.76 6.33
N ASP A 2 42.18 -22.46 5.47
CA ASP A 2 43.50 -21.99 5.00
C ASP A 2 43.49 -20.97 3.83
N ALA A 3 42.44 -20.91 3.00
CA ALA A 3 42.39 -20.01 1.83
C ALA A 3 41.92 -18.57 2.14
N LEU A 4 40.93 -18.41 3.02
CA LEU A 4 40.39 -17.09 3.39
C LEU A 4 41.44 -16.27 4.16
N ALA A 5 42.12 -16.88 5.14
CA ALA A 5 43.19 -16.24 5.90
C ALA A 5 44.37 -15.80 5.00
N LYS A 6 44.66 -16.55 3.92
CA LYS A 6 45.66 -16.16 2.92
C LYS A 6 45.22 -14.95 2.12
N LEU A 7 43.97 -14.89 1.69
CA LEU A 7 43.42 -13.73 0.96
C LEU A 7 43.36 -12.47 1.85
N GLU A 8 42.99 -12.61 3.12
CA GLU A 8 43.00 -11.51 4.09
C GLU A 8 44.42 -10.98 4.35
N ALA A 9 45.40 -11.88 4.47
CA ALA A 9 46.80 -11.48 4.60
C ALA A 9 47.32 -10.75 3.35
N MET A 10 46.93 -11.20 2.16
CA MET A 10 47.27 -10.54 0.89
C MET A 10 46.61 -9.16 0.78
N LEU A 11 45.36 -9.02 1.21
CA LEU A 11 44.64 -7.75 1.21
C LEU A 11 45.31 -6.74 2.15
N ASN A 12 45.63 -7.16 3.38
CA ASN A 12 46.33 -6.31 4.35
C ASN A 12 47.70 -5.84 3.83
N ALA A 13 48.44 -6.71 3.15
CA ALA A 13 49.73 -6.35 2.54
C ALA A 13 49.55 -5.36 1.37
N ALA A 14 48.50 -5.53 0.57
CA ALA A 14 48.19 -4.62 -0.54
C ALA A 14 47.74 -3.24 -0.06
N ASP A 15 46.95 -3.17 1.01
CA ASP A 15 46.55 -1.90 1.64
C ASP A 15 47.77 -1.18 2.24
N ALA A 16 48.67 -1.89 2.91
CA ALA A 16 49.92 -1.30 3.41
C ALA A 16 50.80 -0.73 2.29
N ALA A 17 50.89 -1.42 1.15
CA ALA A 17 51.62 -0.92 -0.02
C ALA A 17 50.93 0.29 -0.67
N HIS A 18 49.60 0.30 -0.72
CA HIS A 18 48.81 1.44 -1.19
C HIS A 18 49.03 2.70 -0.33
N ASP A 19 49.02 2.55 0.99
CA ASP A 19 49.21 3.66 1.93
C ASP A 19 50.64 4.19 1.92
N ALA A 20 51.63 3.31 1.75
CA ALA A 20 53.02 3.71 1.54
C ALA A 20 53.19 4.53 0.24
N ALA A 21 52.57 4.10 -0.87
CA ALA A 21 52.60 4.84 -2.13
C ALA A 21 51.93 6.23 -2.02
N LYS A 22 50.79 6.32 -1.31
CA LYS A 22 50.15 7.61 -1.01
C LYS A 22 51.03 8.52 -0.17
N SER A 23 51.67 7.97 0.87
CA SER A 23 52.53 8.73 1.78
C SER A 23 53.79 9.26 1.08
N ALA A 24 54.27 8.57 0.05
CA ALA A 24 55.37 9.00 -0.81
C ALA A 24 54.94 10.02 -1.90
N GLY A 25 53.65 10.36 -2.01
CA GLY A 25 53.12 11.26 -3.04
C GLY A 25 52.94 10.61 -4.42
N ASP A 26 53.17 9.30 -4.55
CA ASP A 26 53.01 8.57 -5.81
C ASP A 26 51.54 8.13 -6.01
N THR A 27 50.75 9.09 -6.46
CA THR A 27 49.31 8.91 -6.69
C THR A 27 48.98 7.89 -7.79
N ALA A 28 49.88 7.73 -8.77
CA ALA A 28 49.69 6.78 -9.87
C ALA A 28 49.90 5.33 -9.40
N ALA A 29 50.97 5.07 -8.63
CA ALA A 29 51.21 3.76 -8.04
C ALA A 29 50.10 3.38 -7.03
N ALA A 30 49.66 4.32 -6.20
CA ALA A 30 48.54 4.07 -5.29
C ALA A 30 47.25 3.69 -6.03
N ALA A 31 46.93 4.42 -7.11
CA ALA A 31 45.75 4.11 -7.93
C ALA A 31 45.85 2.73 -8.57
N ALA A 32 47.01 2.36 -9.13
CA ALA A 32 47.25 1.05 -9.72
C ALA A 32 47.05 -0.08 -8.69
N ILE A 33 47.65 0.02 -7.49
CA ILE A 33 47.50 -0.98 -6.42
C ILE A 33 46.03 -1.16 -6.01
N ARG A 34 45.25 -0.07 -5.93
CA ARG A 34 43.82 -0.14 -5.59
C ARG A 34 42.98 -0.82 -6.67
N VAL A 35 43.29 -0.56 -7.94
CA VAL A 35 42.53 -1.11 -9.08
C VAL A 35 42.89 -2.57 -9.33
N GLU A 36 44.18 -2.88 -9.37
CA GLU A 36 44.70 -4.13 -9.91
C GLU A 36 44.89 -5.21 -8.83
N THR A 37 44.99 -4.81 -7.55
CA THR A 37 45.30 -5.75 -6.45
C THR A 37 44.22 -5.77 -5.38
N ILE A 38 43.87 -4.61 -4.80
CA ILE A 38 42.94 -4.56 -3.67
C ILE A 38 41.51 -4.94 -4.08
N ARG A 39 40.96 -4.31 -5.14
CA ARG A 39 39.58 -4.61 -5.60
C ARG A 39 39.35 -6.08 -5.97
N PRO A 40 40.28 -6.77 -6.69
CA PRO A 40 40.16 -8.20 -6.94
C PRO A 40 40.16 -9.06 -5.67
N LEU A 41 40.98 -8.72 -4.65
CA LEU A 41 41.03 -9.44 -3.38
C LEU A 41 39.74 -9.25 -2.55
N GLU A 42 39.22 -8.01 -2.47
CA GLU A 42 37.93 -7.71 -1.85
C GLU A 42 36.79 -8.53 -2.49
N SER A 43 36.79 -8.62 -3.82
CA SER A 43 35.81 -9.41 -4.59
C SER A 43 35.94 -10.92 -4.34
N ALA A 44 37.16 -11.45 -4.28
CA ALA A 44 37.41 -12.87 -4.00
C ALA A 44 36.96 -13.27 -2.59
N ILE A 45 37.25 -12.43 -1.58
CA ILE A 45 36.81 -12.63 -0.20
C ILE A 45 35.28 -12.59 -0.09
N ALA A 46 34.64 -11.60 -0.73
CA ALA A 46 33.18 -11.50 -0.78
C ALA A 46 32.54 -12.75 -1.39
N GLY A 47 33.12 -13.29 -2.48
CA GLY A 47 32.65 -14.52 -3.11
C GLY A 47 32.74 -15.76 -2.21
N MET A 48 33.79 -15.87 -1.38
CA MET A 48 33.96 -17.03 -0.48
C MET A 48 33.05 -16.97 0.76
N VAL A 49 32.63 -15.79 1.19
CA VAL A 49 31.83 -15.60 2.42
C VAL A 49 30.33 -15.46 2.11
N LEU A 50 29.96 -14.64 1.11
CA LEU A 50 28.57 -14.25 0.88
C LEU A 50 27.78 -15.26 0.03
N LEU A 51 28.41 -15.91 -0.96
CA LEU A 51 27.73 -16.88 -1.84
C LEU A 51 27.22 -18.13 -1.08
N PRO A 52 27.99 -18.74 -0.16
CA PRO A 52 27.50 -19.87 0.63
C PRO A 52 26.36 -19.49 1.57
N LEU A 53 26.45 -18.32 2.22
CA LEU A 53 25.40 -17.78 3.09
C LEU A 53 24.10 -17.50 2.31
N HIS A 54 24.22 -16.97 1.09
CA HIS A 54 23.07 -16.72 0.21
C HIS A 54 22.39 -18.02 -0.23
N ALA A 55 23.15 -19.04 -0.63
CA ALA A 55 22.62 -20.35 -0.99
C ALA A 55 21.91 -21.03 0.21
N GLN A 56 22.45 -20.85 1.42
CA GLN A 56 21.89 -21.40 2.64
C GLN A 56 20.59 -20.66 3.04
N ALA A 57 20.52 -19.34 2.83
CA ALA A 57 19.32 -18.54 3.00
C ALA A 57 18.21 -18.91 2.00
N GLN A 58 18.54 -19.12 0.73
CA GLN A 58 17.58 -19.61 -0.29
C GLN A 58 17.01 -20.99 0.08
N LYS A 59 17.85 -21.89 0.59
CA LYS A 59 17.42 -23.22 1.05
C LYS A 59 16.47 -23.13 2.24
N LEU A 60 16.72 -22.24 3.21
CA LEU A 60 15.83 -21.98 4.34
C LEU A 60 14.50 -21.34 3.89
N SER A 61 14.53 -20.43 2.91
CA SER A 61 13.31 -19.84 2.32
C SER A 61 12.43 -20.90 1.64
N GLY A 62 13.02 -21.83 0.88
CA GLY A 62 12.28 -22.95 0.29
C GLY A 62 11.62 -23.87 1.34
N VAL A 63 12.28 -24.10 2.48
CA VAL A 63 11.73 -24.85 3.61
C VAL A 63 10.57 -24.08 4.27
N ALA A 64 10.73 -22.77 4.47
CA ALA A 64 9.68 -21.91 5.03
C ALA A 64 8.42 -21.89 4.14
N ALA A 65 8.57 -21.75 2.83
CA ALA A 65 7.46 -21.80 1.87
C ALA A 65 6.74 -23.16 1.86
N LYS A 66 7.48 -24.26 2.06
CA LYS A 66 6.89 -25.62 2.17
C LYS A 66 6.12 -25.79 3.48
N LEU A 67 6.64 -25.24 4.59
CA LEU A 67 5.95 -25.20 5.88
C LEU A 67 4.67 -24.36 5.82
N GLU A 68 4.72 -23.19 5.20
CA GLU A 68 3.58 -22.29 5.03
C GLU A 68 2.45 -22.96 4.21
N ARG A 69 2.79 -23.59 3.08
CA ARG A 69 1.83 -24.41 2.31
C ARG A 69 1.23 -25.55 3.13
N SER A 70 2.05 -26.21 3.95
CA SER A 70 1.59 -27.29 4.84
C SER A 70 0.66 -26.77 5.95
N LEU A 71 0.93 -25.56 6.46
CA LEU A 71 0.12 -24.89 7.48
C LEU A 71 -1.23 -24.44 6.92
N ILE A 72 -1.24 -23.89 5.71
CA ILE A 72 -2.48 -23.54 4.98
C ILE A 72 -3.32 -24.79 4.73
N ALA A 73 -2.71 -25.89 4.29
CA ALA A 73 -3.41 -27.17 4.09
C ALA A 73 -3.92 -27.78 5.41
N LEU A 74 -3.19 -27.62 6.53
CA LEU A 74 -3.64 -28.04 7.86
C LEU A 74 -4.81 -27.17 8.36
N GLN A 75 -4.74 -25.86 8.20
CA GLN A 75 -5.80 -24.92 8.54
C GLN A 75 -7.08 -25.23 7.76
N GLY A 76 -6.96 -25.55 6.46
CA GLY A 76 -8.09 -26.01 5.65
C GLY A 76 -8.76 -27.28 6.19
N ARG A 77 -7.98 -28.26 6.66
CA ARG A 77 -8.50 -29.49 7.29
C ARG A 77 -9.19 -29.22 8.62
N ILE A 78 -8.63 -28.35 9.45
CA ILE A 78 -9.23 -27.94 10.74
C ILE A 78 -10.57 -27.23 10.51
N ASN A 79 -10.61 -26.29 9.56
CA ASN A 79 -11.83 -25.56 9.21
C ASN A 79 -12.93 -26.52 8.72
N ARG A 80 -12.56 -27.55 7.93
CA ARG A 80 -13.50 -28.58 7.47
C ARG A 80 -14.05 -29.42 8.63
N LEU A 81 -13.19 -29.91 9.53
CA LEU A 81 -13.63 -30.67 10.71
C LEU A 81 -14.58 -29.86 11.61
N PHE A 82 -14.32 -28.55 11.73
CA PHE A 82 -15.19 -27.66 12.48
C PHE A 82 -16.55 -27.46 11.78
N LEU A 83 -16.54 -27.28 10.45
CA LEU A 83 -17.75 -27.15 9.65
C LEU A 83 -18.59 -28.42 9.66
N ASP A 84 -17.98 -29.59 9.55
CA ASP A 84 -18.65 -30.89 9.60
C ASP A 84 -19.35 -31.10 10.97
N ARG A 85 -18.69 -30.73 12.07
CA ARG A 85 -19.29 -30.77 13.41
C ARG A 85 -20.45 -29.79 13.57
N LEU A 86 -20.35 -28.60 12.98
CA LEU A 86 -21.44 -27.61 12.99
C LEU A 86 -22.64 -28.10 12.17
N ILE A 87 -22.40 -28.69 11.00
CA ILE A 87 -23.42 -29.32 10.14
C ILE A 87 -24.12 -30.47 10.89
N GLU A 88 -23.36 -31.34 11.57
CA GLU A 88 -23.90 -32.44 12.35
C GLU A 88 -24.76 -31.93 13.53
N LYS A 89 -24.31 -30.87 14.21
CA LYS A 89 -25.05 -30.23 15.30
C LYS A 89 -26.33 -29.55 14.80
N ALA A 90 -26.28 -28.89 13.64
CA ALA A 90 -27.45 -28.28 13.00
C ALA A 90 -28.50 -29.32 12.61
N ARG A 91 -28.08 -30.48 12.09
CA ARG A 91 -28.97 -31.62 11.80
C ARG A 91 -29.61 -32.18 13.07
N LYS A 92 -28.85 -32.35 14.16
CA LYS A 92 -29.37 -32.79 15.47
C LYS A 92 -30.39 -31.82 16.08
N LEU A 93 -30.34 -30.54 15.71
CA LEU A 93 -31.25 -29.48 16.19
C LEU A 93 -32.47 -29.26 15.27
N GLY A 94 -32.63 -30.02 14.19
CA GLY A 94 -33.81 -29.95 13.32
C GLY A 94 -33.93 -28.68 12.47
N LEU A 95 -32.81 -27.97 12.21
CA LEU A 95 -32.80 -26.76 11.39
C LEU A 95 -32.95 -27.12 9.90
N ALA A 96 -33.95 -26.54 9.21
CA ALA A 96 -34.16 -26.74 7.77
C ALA A 96 -33.14 -25.92 6.93
N ASN A 97 -32.74 -26.46 5.77
CA ASN A 97 -31.71 -25.94 4.83
C ASN A 97 -30.26 -25.95 5.35
N VAL A 98 -29.70 -27.14 5.57
CA VAL A 98 -28.25 -27.29 5.83
C VAL A 98 -27.50 -27.43 4.49
N PRO A 99 -26.64 -26.47 4.11
CA PRO A 99 -25.89 -26.54 2.85
C PRO A 99 -24.88 -27.68 2.83
N GLU A 100 -24.68 -28.29 1.66
CA GLU A 100 -23.70 -29.35 1.44
C GLU A 100 -22.27 -28.76 1.42
N ALA A 101 -21.31 -29.42 2.05
CA ALA A 101 -19.94 -28.95 2.08
C ALA A 101 -19.33 -28.98 0.65
N PRO A 102 -18.67 -27.91 0.18
CA PRO A 102 -18.09 -27.89 -1.16
C PRO A 102 -17.00 -28.96 -1.32
N ARG A 103 -17.05 -29.70 -2.43
CA ARG A 103 -16.04 -30.72 -2.78
C ARG A 103 -14.72 -30.03 -3.11
N PRO A 104 -13.56 -30.56 -2.66
CA PRO A 104 -12.27 -29.97 -2.98
C PRO A 104 -11.98 -30.14 -4.48
N GLU A 105 -11.52 -29.07 -5.13
CA GLU A 105 -10.81 -29.20 -6.40
C GLU A 105 -9.48 -29.95 -6.19
N PRO A 106 -9.06 -30.81 -7.13
CA PRO A 106 -7.80 -31.52 -7.02
C PRO A 106 -6.63 -30.55 -7.11
N VAL A 107 -5.79 -30.54 -6.06
CA VAL A 107 -4.51 -29.85 -6.06
C VAL A 107 -3.60 -30.57 -7.06
N ARG A 108 -3.23 -29.90 -8.15
CA ARG A 108 -2.18 -30.39 -9.05
C ARG A 108 -0.84 -30.31 -8.32
N GLU A 109 -0.25 -31.47 -8.05
CA GLU A 109 1.14 -31.58 -7.60
C GLU A 109 2.05 -31.38 -8.81
N ASP A 110 2.62 -30.19 -8.97
CA ASP A 110 3.75 -30.00 -9.90
C ASP A 110 5.02 -30.56 -9.26
N THR A 111 5.33 -31.81 -9.58
CA THR A 111 6.65 -32.42 -9.33
C THR A 111 7.58 -32.20 -10.53
N THR A 112 8.63 -31.42 -10.27
CA THR A 112 10.02 -31.56 -10.75
C THR A 112 10.34 -31.49 -12.25
N VAL A 113 11.29 -30.58 -12.51
CA VAL A 113 12.16 -30.45 -13.69
C VAL A 113 12.83 -31.78 -14.07
N ALA A 114 12.71 -32.19 -15.35
CA ALA A 114 13.65 -33.06 -16.06
C ALA A 114 13.57 -32.84 -17.58
N GLU A 115 14.72 -33.00 -18.21
CA GLU A 115 15.12 -32.66 -19.59
C GLU A 115 14.49 -33.48 -20.74
N THR A 116 14.39 -32.81 -21.90
CA THR A 116 14.60 -33.29 -23.30
C THR A 116 13.55 -34.09 -24.11
N ALA A 117 13.41 -33.59 -25.36
CA ALA A 117 13.27 -34.28 -26.66
C ALA A 117 11.88 -34.70 -27.23
N THR A 118 11.43 -33.91 -28.23
CA THR A 118 10.85 -34.28 -29.54
C THR A 118 9.95 -35.52 -29.70
N THR A 119 8.69 -35.35 -30.15
CA THR A 119 8.21 -35.58 -31.55
C THR A 119 6.67 -35.59 -31.67
N SER A 120 6.23 -35.26 -32.88
CA SER A 120 4.90 -35.18 -33.51
C SER A 120 3.84 -36.26 -33.21
N GLY A 121 2.55 -35.88 -33.37
CA GLY A 121 1.48 -36.83 -33.74
C GLY A 121 0.06 -36.31 -33.50
N ALA A 122 -0.75 -36.21 -34.58
CA ALA A 122 -2.08 -35.62 -34.66
C ALA A 122 -3.25 -36.56 -34.28
N ALA A 123 -4.42 -35.96 -33.97
CA ALA A 123 -5.82 -36.36 -34.30
C ALA A 123 -6.77 -35.75 -33.23
N ALA A 124 -7.67 -34.80 -33.55
CA ALA A 124 -8.95 -34.92 -34.26
C ALA A 124 -10.02 -35.72 -33.49
N GLY A 125 -11.15 -35.06 -33.17
CA GLY A 125 -12.34 -35.68 -32.58
C GLY A 125 -13.42 -34.65 -32.22
N GLU A 126 -14.33 -34.41 -33.15
CA GLU A 126 -15.57 -33.61 -33.05
C GLU A 126 -16.64 -34.24 -32.14
N ALA A 127 -17.53 -33.39 -31.58
CA ALA A 127 -19.00 -33.56 -31.45
C ALA A 127 -19.53 -32.36 -30.62
N THR A 128 -20.29 -31.37 -31.09
CA THR A 128 -21.58 -31.30 -31.82
C THR A 128 -22.82 -31.49 -30.92
N THR A 129 -23.44 -30.34 -30.57
CA THR A 129 -24.89 -30.06 -30.35
C THR A 129 -25.61 -30.74 -29.17
N THR A 130 -26.61 -30.18 -28.48
CA THR A 130 -27.81 -29.42 -28.92
C THR A 130 -28.39 -28.55 -27.79
N ALA A 131 -29.06 -27.46 -28.18
CA ALA A 131 -29.88 -26.58 -27.35
C ALA A 131 -31.35 -27.05 -27.23
N THR A 132 -32.04 -26.69 -26.15
CA THR A 132 -33.52 -26.60 -26.03
C THR A 132 -33.84 -25.70 -24.81
N THR A 133 -34.17 -24.41 -25.01
CA THR A 133 -35.51 -23.79 -24.88
C THR A 133 -36.43 -24.37 -23.80
N ASP A 134 -36.71 -23.59 -22.74
CA ASP A 134 -38.07 -23.09 -22.47
C ASP A 134 -38.13 -22.16 -21.24
N ALA A 135 -38.88 -21.07 -21.38
CA ALA A 135 -39.32 -20.19 -20.31
C ALA A 135 -40.80 -20.46 -20.02
N PRO A 136 -41.27 -20.19 -18.78
CA PRO A 136 -42.45 -19.35 -18.68
C PRO A 136 -42.47 -18.35 -17.50
N ARG A 137 -42.86 -17.12 -17.84
CA ARG A 137 -43.90 -16.25 -17.25
C ARG A 137 -44.03 -16.06 -15.72
N VAL A 138 -43.80 -14.80 -15.36
CA VAL A 138 -44.30 -13.93 -14.26
C VAL A 138 -45.56 -14.39 -13.50
N THR A 139 -45.46 -14.37 -12.17
CA THR A 139 -46.55 -14.00 -11.23
C THR A 139 -45.98 -13.26 -10.01
N ASP A 140 -46.63 -12.14 -9.65
CA ASP A 140 -46.40 -11.35 -8.44
C ASP A 140 -46.62 -12.15 -7.15
N GLY A 141 -45.78 -11.91 -6.13
CA GLY A 141 -45.94 -12.47 -4.79
C GLY A 141 -44.88 -11.97 -3.82
N ALA A 142 -45.33 -11.27 -2.78
CA ALA A 142 -44.54 -10.59 -1.75
C ALA A 142 -43.40 -11.44 -1.14
N ILE A 143 -42.19 -10.87 -1.07
CA ILE A 143 -41.05 -11.47 -0.37
C ILE A 143 -41.02 -10.91 1.07
N ALA A 144 -41.48 -11.76 1.98
CA ALA A 144 -41.20 -11.67 3.41
C ALA A 144 -39.70 -11.93 3.67
N GLY A 145 -39.19 -11.28 4.73
CA GLY A 145 -37.77 -11.11 5.04
C GLY A 145 -36.92 -12.38 5.01
N GLY A 146 -35.86 -12.34 4.20
CA GLY A 146 -34.71 -13.23 4.27
C GLY A 146 -33.60 -12.59 5.11
N GLY A 147 -33.20 -13.27 6.18
CA GLY A 147 -32.18 -12.81 7.12
C GLY A 147 -30.84 -12.52 6.45
N ALA A 148 -30.45 -11.25 6.47
CA ALA A 148 -29.06 -10.87 6.34
C ALA A 148 -28.27 -11.59 7.44
N ALA A 149 -27.18 -12.26 7.05
CA ALA A 149 -26.18 -12.73 8.00
C ALA A 149 -25.86 -11.56 8.95
N ALA A 150 -26.06 -11.77 10.25
CA ALA A 150 -25.84 -10.75 11.26
C ALA A 150 -24.40 -10.25 11.17
N VAL A 151 -24.21 -9.11 10.53
CA VAL A 151 -22.98 -8.32 10.64
C VAL A 151 -22.84 -8.04 12.12
N SER A 152 -21.81 -8.64 12.75
CA SER A 152 -21.52 -8.42 14.15
C SER A 152 -21.46 -6.91 14.41
N ARG A 153 -22.41 -6.41 15.20
CA ARG A 153 -22.40 -5.00 15.61
C ARG A 153 -21.04 -4.72 16.27
N PRO A 154 -20.39 -3.60 15.94
CA PRO A 154 -19.15 -3.22 16.61
C PRO A 154 -19.39 -3.19 18.11
N THR A 155 -18.53 -3.87 18.87
CA THR A 155 -18.68 -4.01 20.31
C THR A 155 -17.98 -2.90 21.10
N GLY A 156 -17.26 -1.99 20.45
CA GLY A 156 -16.59 -0.88 21.12
C GLY A 156 -17.33 0.45 21.04
N LYS A 157 -16.68 1.49 21.56
CA LYS A 157 -17.32 2.77 21.90
C LYS A 157 -17.90 3.47 20.67
N VAL A 158 -19.04 4.14 20.86
CA VAL A 158 -19.61 5.10 19.91
C VAL A 158 -19.17 6.49 20.32
N ILE A 159 -18.50 7.20 19.43
CA ILE A 159 -18.03 8.57 19.59
C ILE A 159 -18.95 9.45 18.75
N ASP A 160 -20.02 9.97 19.37
CA ASP A 160 -20.96 10.89 18.72
C ASP A 160 -20.47 12.32 18.90
N ILE A 161 -19.91 12.89 17.83
CA ILE A 161 -19.20 14.16 17.86
C ILE A 161 -20.21 15.30 17.81
N THR A 162 -20.41 15.98 18.94
CA THR A 162 -21.30 17.14 19.07
C THR A 162 -20.70 18.42 18.48
N ASP A 163 -21.48 19.48 18.27
CA ASP A 163 -20.95 20.77 17.80
C ASP A 163 -19.92 21.36 18.80
N GLU A 164 -20.07 21.09 20.09
CA GLU A 164 -19.10 21.44 21.13
C GLU A 164 -17.81 20.62 21.01
N ASP A 165 -17.92 19.31 20.74
CA ASP A 165 -16.76 18.44 20.48
C ASP A 165 -15.98 18.91 19.26
N LEU A 166 -16.67 19.33 18.21
CA LEU A 166 -16.03 19.85 17.00
C LEU A 166 -15.26 21.14 17.30
N ASP A 167 -15.84 22.09 18.06
CA ASP A 167 -15.13 23.31 18.47
C ASP A 167 -13.90 22.98 19.33
N ALA A 168 -14.03 22.04 20.28
CA ALA A 168 -12.92 21.59 21.10
C ALA A 168 -11.78 20.99 20.24
N LEU A 169 -12.12 20.10 19.30
CA LEU A 169 -11.16 19.51 18.35
C LEU A 169 -10.47 20.57 17.50
N GLN A 170 -11.22 21.55 16.98
CA GLN A 170 -10.71 22.63 16.14
C GLN A 170 -9.69 23.49 16.89
N ARG A 171 -10.01 23.91 18.13
CA ARG A 171 -9.12 24.75 18.93
C ARG A 171 -7.85 24.02 19.34
N VAL A 172 -7.98 22.76 19.76
CA VAL A 172 -6.82 21.94 20.14
C VAL A 172 -5.93 21.68 18.93
N ALA A 173 -6.49 21.22 17.81
CA ALA A 173 -5.72 20.97 16.59
C ALA A 173 -5.02 22.25 16.10
N GLN A 174 -5.70 23.41 16.15
CA GLN A 174 -5.05 24.69 15.87
C GLN A 174 -3.86 24.96 16.81
N SER A 175 -4.04 24.74 18.11
CA SER A 175 -3.00 25.02 19.10
C SER A 175 -1.78 24.12 18.96
N GLU A 176 -1.95 22.90 18.45
CA GLU A 176 -0.89 21.92 18.30
C GLU A 176 -0.12 22.08 16.98
N VAL A 177 -0.83 22.33 15.86
CA VAL A 177 -0.21 22.28 14.52
C VAL A 177 -0.73 23.34 13.55
N GLY A 178 -1.51 24.32 14.01
CA GLY A 178 -2.03 25.39 13.15
C GLY A 178 -0.92 26.19 12.46
N HIS A 179 0.27 26.24 13.06
CA HIS A 179 1.45 26.87 12.47
C HIS A 179 2.09 26.09 11.33
N PHE A 180 1.71 24.82 11.09
CA PHE A 180 2.20 24.03 9.94
C PHE A 180 1.74 24.59 8.59
N ALA A 181 0.76 25.51 8.57
CA ALA A 181 0.36 26.25 7.38
C ALA A 181 1.55 26.87 6.62
N LYS A 182 2.60 27.29 7.34
CA LYS A 182 3.82 27.87 6.75
C LYS A 182 4.65 26.87 5.92
N TYR A 183 4.40 25.56 6.07
CA TYR A 183 5.04 24.49 5.32
C TYR A 183 4.20 23.98 4.14
N GLY A 184 2.99 24.51 3.97
CA GLY A 184 2.09 24.16 2.88
C GLY A 184 0.78 23.55 3.36
N GLU A 185 -0.20 23.51 2.46
CA GLU A 185 -1.54 23.06 2.77
C GLU A 185 -1.59 21.56 3.12
N ALA A 186 -0.78 20.73 2.48
CA ALA A 186 -0.71 19.30 2.77
C ALA A 186 -0.25 19.02 4.21
N GLU A 187 0.79 19.73 4.67
CA GLU A 187 1.31 19.60 6.04
C GLU A 187 0.29 20.08 7.09
N LEU A 188 -0.42 21.17 6.80
CA LEU A 188 -1.50 21.65 7.66
C LEU A 188 -2.66 20.66 7.73
N ARG A 189 -3.16 20.19 6.58
CA ARG A 189 -4.31 19.27 6.52
C ARG A 189 -4.00 17.94 7.20
N GLY A 190 -2.87 17.34 6.85
CA GLY A 190 -2.42 16.08 7.44
C GLY A 190 -2.15 16.20 8.94
N GLY A 191 -1.47 17.27 9.38
CA GLY A 191 -1.22 17.52 10.79
C GLY A 191 -2.51 17.67 11.61
N LEU A 192 -3.46 18.49 11.13
CA LEU A 192 -4.75 18.68 11.80
C LEU A 192 -5.54 17.37 11.89
N ALA A 193 -5.63 16.62 10.78
CA ALA A 193 -6.27 15.31 10.74
C ALA A 193 -5.63 14.33 11.74
N ALA A 194 -4.30 14.30 11.81
CA ALA A 194 -3.55 13.44 12.70
C ALA A 194 -3.76 13.77 14.20
N VAL A 195 -3.89 15.05 14.56
CA VAL A 195 -4.25 15.45 15.93
C VAL A 195 -5.68 15.00 16.27
N VAL A 196 -6.63 15.21 15.36
CA VAL A 196 -8.03 14.77 15.55
C VAL A 196 -8.12 13.26 15.72
N ASP A 197 -7.49 12.48 14.84
CA ASP A 197 -7.49 11.02 14.94
C ASP A 197 -6.76 10.52 16.20
N THR A 198 -5.75 11.24 16.69
CA THR A 198 -5.12 10.94 17.99
C THR A 198 -6.16 11.01 19.11
N VAL A 199 -6.99 12.07 19.13
CA VAL A 199 -8.05 12.22 20.13
C VAL A 199 -9.09 11.11 19.99
N LEU A 200 -9.56 10.82 18.77
CA LEU A 200 -10.55 9.77 18.53
C LEU A 200 -10.04 8.38 18.95
N ASN A 201 -8.79 8.04 18.59
CA ASN A 201 -8.17 6.77 18.97
C ASN A 201 -7.99 6.66 20.50
N ARG A 202 -7.63 7.76 21.18
CA ARG A 202 -7.60 7.81 22.64
C ARG A 202 -8.99 7.56 23.21
N VAL A 203 -10.02 8.27 22.75
CA VAL A 203 -11.40 8.04 23.24
C VAL A 203 -11.82 6.59 23.06
N ALA A 204 -11.53 5.98 21.91
CA ALA A 204 -11.85 4.57 21.61
C ALA A 204 -11.18 3.56 22.56
N HIS A 205 -10.00 3.90 23.10
CA HIS A 205 -9.19 2.99 23.89
C HIS A 205 -9.67 2.93 25.36
N ALA A 206 -9.50 1.76 26.01
CA ALA A 206 -9.96 1.53 27.38
C ALA A 206 -9.17 2.32 28.44
N ASN A 207 -7.85 2.44 28.24
CA ASN A 207 -6.92 3.12 29.16
C ASN A 207 -6.99 4.66 29.14
N TRP A 208 -7.85 5.23 28.31
CA TRP A 208 -7.99 6.67 28.13
C TRP A 208 -9.36 7.14 28.57
N ARG A 209 -9.54 8.45 28.69
CA ARG A 209 -10.85 9.03 28.98
C ARG A 209 -11.84 8.74 27.86
N ASP A 210 -13.11 8.66 28.22
CA ASP A 210 -14.19 8.13 27.39
C ASP A 210 -14.94 9.18 26.56
N THR A 211 -14.50 10.43 26.60
CA THR A 211 -15.09 11.55 25.86
C THR A 211 -13.99 12.46 25.32
N ILE A 212 -14.27 13.17 24.23
CA ILE A 212 -13.33 14.06 23.55
C ILE A 212 -12.79 15.13 24.51
N GLN A 213 -13.67 15.79 25.26
CA GLN A 213 -13.34 16.86 26.20
C GLN A 213 -12.44 16.35 27.31
N LYS A 214 -12.77 15.19 27.91
CA LYS A 214 -11.92 14.63 28.98
C LYS A 214 -10.55 14.19 28.47
N VAL A 215 -10.44 13.74 27.21
CA VAL A 215 -9.13 13.43 26.61
C VAL A 215 -8.33 14.70 26.35
N ILE A 216 -8.98 15.73 25.80
CA ILE A 216 -8.38 17.02 25.50
C ILE A 216 -7.90 17.75 26.77
N ASP A 217 -8.75 17.81 27.81
CA ASP A 217 -8.45 18.50 29.06
C ASP A 217 -7.53 17.69 29.98
N GLN A 218 -7.06 16.50 29.55
CA GLN A 218 -6.16 15.71 30.35
C GLN A 218 -4.80 16.44 30.50
N PRO A 219 -4.31 16.63 31.74
CA PRO A 219 -3.06 17.33 31.97
C PRO A 219 -1.90 16.73 31.19
N LYS A 220 -1.04 17.60 30.65
CA LYS A 220 0.19 17.26 29.93
C LYS A 220 0.00 16.47 28.63
N GLN A 221 -1.24 16.34 28.13
CA GLN A 221 -1.50 15.67 26.84
C GLN A 221 -1.41 16.62 25.65
N PHE A 222 -1.72 17.89 25.87
CA PHE A 222 -1.69 18.97 24.87
C PHE A 222 -1.04 20.19 25.51
N SER A 223 -0.05 20.77 24.85
CA SER A 223 0.85 21.74 25.51
C SER A 223 0.11 23.03 25.88
N ALA A 224 -0.79 23.49 24.99
CA ALA A 224 -1.56 24.70 25.20
C ALA A 224 -2.57 24.59 26.35
N ILE A 225 -3.10 23.37 26.59
CA ILE A 225 -4.05 23.09 27.68
C ILE A 225 -3.39 23.26 29.06
N ASN A 226 -2.09 23.01 29.19
CA ASN A 226 -1.39 23.20 30.47
C ASN A 226 -1.42 24.67 30.94
N ALA A 227 -1.46 25.62 30.01
CA ALA A 227 -1.50 27.03 30.31
C ALA A 227 -2.93 27.53 30.59
N THR A 228 -3.93 27.02 29.87
CA THR A 228 -5.33 27.48 29.98
C THR A 228 -6.17 26.66 30.96
N GLY A 229 -5.73 25.47 31.34
CA GLY A 229 -6.45 24.52 32.21
C GLY A 229 -7.59 23.77 31.51
N SER A 230 -8.15 24.30 30.44
CA SER A 230 -9.17 23.66 29.60
C SER A 230 -9.15 24.21 28.18
N TRP A 231 -9.66 23.44 27.22
CA TRP A 231 -9.81 23.82 25.82
C TRP A 231 -10.67 25.07 25.63
N THR A 232 -11.61 25.34 26.55
CA THR A 232 -12.47 26.51 26.49
C THR A 232 -11.70 27.83 26.62
N GLY A 233 -10.53 27.80 27.28
CA GLY A 233 -9.61 28.94 27.38
C GLY A 233 -8.74 29.15 26.14
N LEU A 234 -8.73 28.21 25.18
CA LEU A 234 -8.03 28.39 23.92
C LEU A 234 -8.78 29.37 23.01
N PRO A 235 -8.05 30.18 22.21
CA PRO A 235 -8.69 31.03 21.20
C PRO A 235 -9.47 30.17 20.20
N LYS A 236 -10.54 30.74 19.63
CA LYS A 236 -11.27 30.08 18.54
C LYS A 236 -10.33 29.76 17.37
N ALA A 237 -10.59 28.63 16.73
CA ALA A 237 -9.92 28.29 15.49
C ALA A 237 -10.22 29.34 14.41
N ASN A 238 -9.23 29.62 13.56
CA ASN A 238 -9.45 30.43 12.37
C ASN A 238 -10.30 29.65 11.35
N ALA A 239 -10.83 30.35 10.34
CA ALA A 239 -11.76 29.77 9.38
C ALA A 239 -11.18 28.57 8.61
N ASN A 240 -9.91 28.65 8.18
CA ASN A 240 -9.27 27.57 7.43
C ASN A 240 -9.13 26.30 8.28
N VAL A 241 -8.66 26.44 9.54
CA VAL A 241 -8.55 25.28 10.46
C VAL A 241 -9.94 24.71 10.79
N THR A 242 -10.93 25.58 10.99
CA THR A 242 -12.33 25.18 11.25
C THR A 242 -12.86 24.29 10.13
N GLU A 243 -12.68 24.73 8.88
CA GLU A 243 -13.10 24.02 7.68
C GLU A 243 -12.39 22.67 7.53
N ILE A 244 -11.06 22.64 7.62
CA ILE A 244 -10.26 21.41 7.47
C ILE A 244 -10.66 20.36 8.50
N VAL A 245 -10.80 20.74 9.77
CA VAL A 245 -11.16 19.80 10.84
C VAL A 245 -12.60 19.33 10.69
N GLU A 246 -13.53 20.21 10.28
CA GLU A 246 -14.91 19.81 10.00
C GLU A 246 -15.00 18.83 8.83
N GLU A 247 -14.25 19.07 7.76
CA GLU A 247 -14.15 18.15 6.61
C GLU A 247 -13.60 16.78 7.04
N HIS A 248 -12.54 16.75 7.84
CA HIS A 248 -11.97 15.50 8.34
C HIS A 248 -12.96 14.73 9.22
N VAL A 249 -13.59 15.40 10.18
CA VAL A 249 -14.61 14.78 11.05
C VAL A 249 -15.78 14.22 10.23
N LYS A 250 -16.26 14.96 9.22
CA LYS A 250 -17.29 14.47 8.30
C LYS A 250 -16.81 13.24 7.53
N ALA A 251 -15.59 13.26 7.01
CA ALA A 251 -15.00 12.12 6.30
C ALA A 251 -14.88 10.90 7.20
N ARG A 252 -14.43 11.06 8.45
CA ARG A 252 -14.38 9.98 9.44
C ARG A 252 -15.77 9.45 9.78
N ALA A 253 -16.78 10.29 9.98
CA ALA A 253 -18.15 9.81 10.19
C ALA A 253 -18.70 9.03 8.98
N ALA A 254 -18.28 9.40 7.76
CA ALA A 254 -18.67 8.76 6.51
C ALA A 254 -17.83 7.52 6.11
N GLY A 255 -16.86 7.11 6.93
CA GLY A 255 -16.08 5.88 6.69
C GLY A 255 -14.68 6.11 6.11
N GLY A 256 -14.29 7.35 5.84
CA GLY A 256 -12.91 7.69 5.44
C GLY A 256 -11.92 7.23 6.50
N VAL A 257 -10.76 6.71 6.10
CA VAL A 257 -9.78 6.07 7.02
C VAL A 257 -9.11 7.07 7.99
N SER A 258 -8.60 6.56 9.11
CA SER A 258 -7.75 7.34 10.03
C SER A 258 -6.40 7.67 9.40
N GLU A 259 -5.96 8.92 9.56
CA GLU A 259 -4.68 9.44 9.07
C GLU A 259 -3.49 8.76 9.76
N ILE A 260 -3.68 8.35 11.02
CA ILE A 260 -2.64 7.78 11.87
C ILE A 260 -2.93 6.34 12.27
N LYS A 261 -3.76 5.65 11.50
CA LYS A 261 -4.22 4.29 11.83
C LYS A 261 -4.83 4.27 13.26
N GLY A 262 -4.39 3.36 14.12
CA GLY A 262 -4.79 3.27 15.54
C GLY A 262 -3.88 4.02 16.52
N ALA A 263 -2.94 4.85 16.04
CA ALA A 263 -1.94 5.49 16.90
C ALA A 263 -2.57 6.48 17.89
N THR A 264 -1.96 6.60 19.08
CA THR A 264 -2.46 7.45 20.18
C THR A 264 -1.40 8.43 20.71
N HIS A 265 -0.20 8.46 20.10
CA HIS A 265 0.91 9.30 20.55
C HIS A 265 1.48 10.09 19.38
N PHE A 266 1.99 11.27 19.70
CA PHE A 266 2.81 12.06 18.80
C PHE A 266 3.84 12.84 19.60
N LEU A 267 4.91 13.27 18.93
CA LEU A 267 5.92 14.16 19.50
C LEU A 267 6.69 14.89 18.40
N ASN A 268 7.30 16.01 18.78
CA ASN A 268 8.45 16.55 18.09
C ASN A 268 9.74 16.07 18.79
N PRO A 269 10.59 15.25 18.16
CA PRO A 269 11.79 14.73 18.80
C PRO A 269 12.84 15.81 19.12
N HIS A 270 12.83 16.94 18.40
CA HIS A 270 13.76 18.04 18.62
C HIS A 270 13.39 18.92 19.83
N LEU A 271 12.14 18.84 20.28
CA LEU A 271 11.61 19.61 21.42
C LEU A 271 11.34 18.74 22.65
N SER A 272 11.40 17.41 22.49
CA SER A 272 11.13 16.46 23.56
C SER A 272 12.32 16.30 24.51
N SER A 273 12.04 16.08 25.80
CA SER A 273 13.11 15.82 26.78
C SER A 273 13.82 14.50 26.48
N ALA A 274 15.11 14.42 26.84
CA ALA A 274 15.89 13.19 26.71
C ALA A 274 15.23 11.99 27.42
N SER A 275 14.58 12.23 28.56
CA SER A 275 13.84 11.21 29.30
C SER A 275 12.60 10.70 28.54
N ALA A 276 11.81 11.60 27.93
CA ALA A 276 10.64 11.21 27.14
C ALA A 276 11.05 10.45 25.87
N LEU A 277 12.11 10.91 25.19
CA LEU A 277 12.70 10.23 24.05
C LEU A 277 13.18 8.83 24.40
N ALA A 278 13.91 8.68 25.51
CA ALA A 278 14.40 7.38 25.97
C ALA A 278 13.27 6.43 26.36
N ALA A 279 12.23 6.93 27.04
CA ALA A 279 11.13 6.11 27.54
C ALA A 279 10.20 5.61 26.42
N TRP A 280 9.84 6.47 25.47
CA TRP A 280 8.88 6.12 24.41
C TRP A 280 9.06 6.88 23.10
N GLY A 281 9.59 8.11 23.12
CA GLY A 281 9.67 8.97 21.93
C GLY A 281 10.51 8.38 20.79
N ASN A 282 11.67 7.79 21.10
CA ASN A 282 12.52 7.13 20.10
C ASN A 282 11.88 5.90 19.46
N HIS A 283 10.90 5.28 20.12
CA HIS A 283 10.12 4.21 19.52
C HIS A 283 9.10 4.78 18.54
N VAL A 284 8.40 5.86 18.92
CA VAL A 284 7.45 6.56 18.03
C VAL A 284 8.15 7.08 16.78
N VAL A 285 9.32 7.72 16.91
CA VAL A 285 10.08 8.23 15.75
C VAL A 285 10.45 7.10 14.77
N ARG A 286 10.94 5.96 15.28
CA ARG A 286 11.34 4.82 14.43
C ARG A 286 10.17 4.09 13.78
N ASN A 287 8.98 4.18 14.36
CA ASN A 287 7.79 3.43 13.93
C ASN A 287 6.62 4.37 13.63
N ALA A 288 6.92 5.59 13.20
CA ALA A 288 5.90 6.58 12.91
C ALA A 288 5.03 6.09 11.75
N VAL A 289 3.72 6.22 11.93
CA VAL A 289 2.74 5.88 10.89
C VAL A 289 2.35 7.10 10.06
N ALA A 290 2.61 8.30 10.58
CA ALA A 290 2.49 9.55 9.86
C ALA A 290 3.48 10.59 10.41
N ILE A 291 3.93 11.51 9.56
CA ILE A 291 4.86 12.59 9.89
C ILE A 291 4.38 13.84 9.16
N TYR A 292 4.20 14.95 9.89
CA TYR A 292 3.79 16.24 9.32
C TYR A 292 4.62 17.40 9.88
N GLY A 293 4.73 18.47 9.11
CA GLY A 293 5.51 19.67 9.42
C GLY A 293 6.81 19.71 8.62
N SER A 294 7.92 20.07 9.26
CA SER A 294 9.23 20.13 8.62
C SER A 294 10.36 19.65 9.53
N GLU A 295 10.93 18.50 9.15
CA GLU A 295 12.13 17.95 9.79
C GLU A 295 13.32 18.91 9.67
N ALA A 296 13.51 19.51 8.48
CA ALA A 296 14.58 20.47 8.22
C ALA A 296 14.54 21.69 9.17
N ASN A 297 13.33 22.15 9.52
CA ASN A 297 13.12 23.26 10.46
C ASN A 297 12.97 22.79 11.92
N LYS A 298 13.09 21.49 12.19
CA LYS A 298 12.90 20.89 13.52
C LYS A 298 11.51 21.16 14.12
N ASP A 299 10.52 21.38 13.27
CA ASP A 299 9.14 21.72 13.63
C ASP A 299 8.21 20.71 12.98
N VAL A 300 8.15 19.53 13.59
CA VAL A 300 7.66 18.29 12.98
C VAL A 300 6.99 17.44 14.03
N HIS A 301 5.89 16.78 13.68
CA HIS A 301 5.21 15.80 14.52
C HIS A 301 5.33 14.40 13.91
N TYR A 302 5.89 13.48 14.69
CA TYR A 302 5.88 12.05 14.41
C TYR A 302 4.72 11.42 15.16
N HIS A 303 3.75 10.86 14.44
CA HIS A 303 2.59 10.17 15.01
C HIS A 303 2.80 8.65 15.00
N GLY A 304 2.54 7.97 16.11
CA GLY A 304 2.77 6.54 16.23
C GLY A 304 2.38 5.93 17.57
N PHE A 305 2.91 4.74 17.83
CA PHE A 305 2.62 3.96 19.03
C PHE A 305 3.77 4.10 20.03
N ALA A 306 3.46 4.34 21.31
CA ALA A 306 4.46 4.15 22.35
C ALA A 306 4.69 2.64 22.57
N PRO A 307 5.86 2.22 23.10
CA PRO A 307 6.14 0.81 23.36
C PRO A 307 5.02 0.14 24.18
N GLY A 308 4.54 -1.02 23.72
CA GLY A 308 3.51 -1.79 24.43
C GLY A 308 2.09 -1.20 24.35
N THR A 309 1.85 -0.17 23.54
CA THR A 309 0.49 0.37 23.33
C THR A 309 -0.37 -0.66 22.58
N ALA A 310 -1.48 -1.08 23.17
CA ALA A 310 -2.47 -1.90 22.48
C ALA A 310 -3.22 -1.05 21.45
N LEU A 311 -3.67 -1.69 20.36
CA LEU A 311 -4.57 -1.03 19.42
C LEU A 311 -5.94 -0.78 20.09
N PRO A 312 -6.65 0.31 19.75
CA PRO A 312 -8.01 0.49 20.21
C PRO A 312 -8.90 -0.69 19.75
N PRO A 313 -9.92 -1.09 20.52
CA PRO A 313 -10.96 -1.98 20.01
C PRO A 313 -11.71 -1.29 18.86
N SER A 314 -12.49 -2.05 18.09
CA SER A 314 -13.35 -1.45 17.05
C SER A 314 -14.26 -0.37 17.65
N TYR A 315 -14.38 0.79 17.02
CA TYR A 315 -15.17 1.91 17.54
C TYR A 315 -16.06 2.51 16.45
N THR A 316 -17.01 3.36 16.80
CA THR A 316 -17.86 4.08 15.84
C THR A 316 -17.63 5.57 15.97
N VAL A 317 -17.49 6.27 14.84
CA VAL A 317 -17.51 7.73 14.79
C VAL A 317 -18.83 8.15 14.19
N ALA A 318 -19.55 9.02 14.88
CA ALA A 318 -20.82 9.58 14.42
C ALA A 318 -20.77 11.11 14.43
N ARG A 319 -21.47 11.72 13.47
CA ARG A 319 -21.63 13.17 13.34
C ARG A 319 -22.92 13.47 12.59
N LYS A 320 -23.82 14.25 13.20
CA LYS A 320 -25.07 14.75 12.57
C LYS A 320 -25.86 13.64 11.84
N GLY A 321 -25.97 12.47 12.48
CA GLY A 321 -26.73 11.32 11.97
C GLY A 321 -26.01 10.42 10.97
N VAL A 322 -24.79 10.76 10.55
CA VAL A 322 -23.92 9.87 9.76
C VAL A 322 -22.98 9.15 10.72
N ALA A 323 -22.84 7.83 10.59
CA ALA A 323 -21.97 7.04 11.46
C ALA A 323 -21.31 5.89 10.71
N SER A 324 -20.03 5.67 11.00
CA SER A 324 -19.25 4.55 10.49
C SER A 324 -18.47 3.91 11.61
N SER A 325 -18.37 2.59 11.55
CA SER A 325 -17.58 1.81 12.50
C SER A 325 -16.18 1.58 11.95
N PHE A 326 -15.21 1.36 12.81
CA PHE A 326 -13.79 1.29 12.48
C PHE A 326 -13.12 0.14 13.20
N ASP A 327 -12.15 -0.48 12.54
CA ASP A 327 -11.27 -1.48 13.13
C ASP A 327 -10.17 -0.84 13.97
N ALA A 328 -9.33 -1.69 14.54
CA ALA A 328 -8.27 -1.30 15.45
C ALA A 328 -7.19 -0.41 14.79
N VAL A 329 -7.17 -0.32 13.46
CA VAL A 329 -6.28 0.54 12.69
C VAL A 329 -7.03 1.65 11.96
N GLY A 330 -8.27 1.93 12.35
CA GLY A 330 -9.04 3.07 11.84
C GLY A 330 -9.59 2.88 10.42
N ARG A 331 -9.74 1.65 9.93
CA ARG A 331 -10.41 1.33 8.65
C ARG A 331 -11.87 1.00 8.89
N SER A 332 -12.78 1.43 8.01
CA SER A 332 -14.21 1.23 8.23
C SER A 332 -14.62 -0.25 8.28
N ILE A 333 -15.44 -0.62 9.27
CA ILE A 333 -16.07 -1.93 9.42
C ILE A 333 -17.54 -1.80 9.03
N GLY A 334 -17.96 -2.56 8.01
CA GLY A 334 -19.36 -2.63 7.58
C GLY A 334 -19.59 -1.93 6.25
N GLY A 335 -19.67 -2.74 5.19
CA GLY A 335 -19.81 -2.32 3.78
C GLY A 335 -18.47 -2.03 3.11
N PRO A 336 -18.24 -2.50 1.86
CA PRO A 336 -17.09 -2.01 1.09
C PRO A 336 -17.21 -0.50 0.98
N ALA A 337 -16.11 0.23 1.23
CA ALA A 337 -16.02 1.66 0.96
C ALA A 337 -16.66 1.94 -0.42
N SER A 338 -17.49 2.99 -0.52
CA SER A 338 -18.11 3.29 -1.81
C SER A 338 -17.02 3.54 -2.84
N ASN A 339 -17.29 3.33 -4.13
CA ASN A 339 -16.27 3.57 -5.15
C ASN A 339 -15.83 5.05 -5.18
N ALA A 340 -16.66 5.97 -4.68
CA ALA A 340 -16.28 7.37 -4.46
C ALA A 340 -15.28 7.54 -3.30
N ASP A 341 -15.47 6.83 -2.19
CA ASP A 341 -14.54 6.88 -1.05
C ASP A 341 -13.18 6.28 -1.43
N ILE A 342 -13.20 5.17 -2.16
CA ILE A 342 -11.97 4.54 -2.68
C ILE A 342 -11.28 5.47 -3.65
N ARG A 343 -12.02 6.13 -4.56
CA ARG A 343 -11.46 7.12 -5.48
C ARG A 343 -10.72 8.20 -4.70
N ASN A 344 -11.36 8.78 -3.69
CA ASN A 344 -10.76 9.85 -2.89
C ASN A 344 -9.53 9.35 -2.13
N ALA A 345 -9.58 8.14 -1.58
CA ALA A 345 -8.43 7.51 -0.92
C ALA A 345 -7.26 7.28 -1.88
N ILE A 346 -7.52 6.75 -3.08
CA ILE A 346 -6.51 6.57 -4.13
C ILE A 346 -5.81 7.90 -4.45
N LEU A 347 -6.61 8.94 -4.71
CA LEU A 347 -6.08 10.26 -5.08
C LEU A 347 -5.24 10.88 -3.96
N ARG A 348 -5.69 10.73 -2.71
CA ARG A 348 -4.96 11.17 -1.53
C ARG A 348 -3.63 10.44 -1.39
N ILE A 349 -3.65 9.10 -1.38
CA ILE A 349 -2.45 8.26 -1.24
C ILE A 349 -1.45 8.57 -2.35
N CYS A 350 -1.88 8.71 -3.61
CA CYS A 350 -0.97 9.06 -4.70
C CYS A 350 -0.25 10.41 -4.46
N ARG A 351 -0.96 11.43 -3.96
CA ARG A 351 -0.37 12.74 -3.68
C ARG A 351 0.58 12.69 -2.49
N GLU A 352 0.23 11.95 -1.44
CA GLU A 352 1.11 11.70 -0.29
C GLU A 352 2.40 11.00 -0.72
N GLU A 353 2.30 9.93 -1.51
CA GLU A 353 3.49 9.21 -1.96
C GLU A 353 4.36 10.05 -2.90
N LEU A 354 3.76 10.89 -3.76
CA LEU A 354 4.53 11.86 -4.55
C LEU A 354 5.25 12.87 -3.67
N ALA A 355 4.60 13.37 -2.61
CA ALA A 355 5.21 14.29 -1.64
C ALA A 355 6.36 13.61 -0.85
N ARG A 356 6.20 12.35 -0.44
CA ARG A 356 7.25 11.56 0.23
C ARG A 356 8.50 11.35 -0.64
N PHE A 357 8.35 11.45 -1.95
CA PHE A 357 9.45 11.39 -2.92
C PHE A 357 9.88 12.78 -3.40
N ASP A 358 9.62 13.84 -2.61
CA ASP A 358 9.98 15.22 -2.89
C ASP A 358 9.47 15.71 -4.25
N GLY A 359 8.22 15.35 -4.61
CA GLY A 359 7.67 15.68 -5.93
C GLY A 359 8.30 14.87 -7.07
N GLY A 360 9.02 13.80 -6.76
CA GLY A 360 9.67 12.90 -7.70
C GLY A 360 11.18 13.13 -7.88
N SER A 361 11.81 13.99 -7.09
CA SER A 361 13.26 14.16 -7.09
C SER A 361 13.99 13.09 -6.30
N ALA A 362 13.46 12.67 -5.14
CA ALA A 362 14.09 11.67 -4.30
C ALA A 362 14.10 10.28 -4.98
N LYS A 363 15.15 9.50 -4.73
CA LYS A 363 15.38 8.20 -5.40
C LYS A 363 15.13 7.01 -4.51
N GLU A 364 14.76 5.89 -5.13
CA GLU A 364 14.45 4.62 -4.45
C GLU A 364 15.55 4.13 -3.50
N THR A 365 16.81 4.48 -3.74
CA THR A 365 17.94 4.06 -2.88
C THR A 365 18.25 5.02 -1.74
N GLU A 366 17.69 6.23 -1.75
CA GLU A 366 17.96 7.28 -0.78
C GLU A 366 17.28 6.98 0.57
N ASP A 367 17.81 7.57 1.64
CA ASP A 367 17.17 7.54 2.95
C ASP A 367 16.15 8.68 3.07
N PRO A 368 14.90 8.44 3.53
CA PRO A 368 14.33 7.16 3.96
C PRO A 368 13.58 6.37 2.86
N GLN A 369 13.63 6.81 1.59
CA GLN A 369 12.80 6.28 0.49
C GLN A 369 12.95 4.78 0.26
N TYR A 370 14.13 4.19 0.46
CA TYR A 370 14.31 2.75 0.24
C TYR A 370 13.42 1.88 1.14
N LEU A 371 13.21 2.30 2.40
CA LEU A 371 12.29 1.63 3.33
C LEU A 371 10.85 1.76 2.83
N ARG A 372 10.50 2.93 2.28
CA ARG A 372 9.17 3.16 1.73
C ARG A 372 8.89 2.29 0.51
N VAL A 373 9.88 2.10 -0.36
CA VAL A 373 9.79 1.12 -1.46
C VAL A 373 9.60 -0.30 -0.91
N GLY A 374 10.21 -0.61 0.25
CA GLY A 374 9.96 -1.86 0.96
C GLY A 374 8.51 -2.08 1.40
N ASP A 375 7.77 -1.02 1.74
CA ASP A 375 6.33 -1.12 2.02
C ASP A 375 5.53 -1.50 0.77
N TYR A 376 5.92 -0.98 -0.41
CA TYR A 376 5.26 -1.32 -1.68
C TYR A 376 5.43 -2.80 -2.01
N TRP A 377 6.65 -3.32 -1.88
CA TRP A 377 6.94 -4.74 -2.08
C TRP A 377 6.18 -5.64 -1.10
N ARG A 378 6.08 -5.23 0.17
CA ARG A 378 5.33 -5.97 1.18
C ARG A 378 3.84 -6.06 0.85
N ALA A 379 3.27 -5.08 0.16
CA ALA A 379 1.86 -5.11 -0.26
C ALA A 379 1.55 -6.30 -1.20
N VAL A 380 2.55 -6.74 -1.96
CA VAL A 380 2.52 -7.87 -2.90
C VAL A 380 3.31 -9.09 -2.40
N GLY A 381 3.63 -9.14 -1.10
CA GLY A 381 4.27 -10.30 -0.46
C GLY A 381 5.75 -10.50 -0.78
N GLN A 382 6.43 -9.47 -1.29
CA GLN A 382 7.85 -9.54 -1.61
C GLN A 382 8.70 -8.93 -0.48
N PRO A 383 9.84 -9.53 -0.11
CA PRO A 383 10.73 -9.04 0.96
C PRO A 383 11.75 -7.99 0.47
N ASN A 384 11.53 -7.41 -0.70
CA ASN A 384 12.46 -6.46 -1.33
C ASN A 384 12.28 -5.05 -0.77
N ASP A 385 13.26 -4.18 -1.00
CA ASP A 385 13.25 -2.74 -0.74
C ASP A 385 13.88 -1.96 -1.91
N GLY A 386 14.03 -0.64 -1.78
CA GLY A 386 14.60 0.20 -2.85
C GLY A 386 16.09 -0.01 -3.12
N ARG A 387 16.80 -0.79 -2.28
CA ARG A 387 18.23 -1.13 -2.43
C ARG A 387 18.45 -2.57 -2.88
N THR A 388 17.39 -3.38 -2.91
CA THR A 388 17.46 -4.80 -3.25
C THR A 388 17.91 -5.00 -4.69
N LEU A 389 18.93 -5.84 -4.87
CA LEU A 389 19.42 -6.29 -6.18
C LEU A 389 18.96 -7.73 -6.42
N ASP A 390 18.54 -8.01 -7.65
CA ASP A 390 18.31 -9.38 -8.12
C ASP A 390 19.63 -10.11 -8.38
N ALA A 391 19.53 -11.39 -8.76
CA ALA A 391 20.70 -12.23 -9.05
C ALA A 391 21.59 -11.71 -10.20
N SER A 392 21.06 -10.82 -11.06
CA SER A 392 21.81 -10.16 -12.13
C SER A 392 22.46 -8.84 -11.69
N GLY A 393 22.31 -8.46 -10.43
CA GLY A 393 22.80 -7.19 -9.90
C GLY A 393 21.94 -5.99 -10.30
N LYS A 394 20.71 -6.21 -10.76
CA LYS A 394 19.78 -5.16 -11.18
C LYS A 394 18.71 -4.95 -10.10
N ARG A 395 18.23 -3.71 -9.94
CA ARG A 395 17.08 -3.43 -9.07
C ARG A 395 15.78 -3.89 -9.75
N PRO A 396 14.96 -4.73 -9.09
CA PRO A 396 13.64 -5.11 -9.60
C PRO A 396 12.73 -3.88 -9.71
N ALA A 397 11.95 -3.80 -10.79
CA ALA A 397 11.02 -2.70 -10.99
C ALA A 397 9.79 -2.83 -10.07
N TRP A 398 9.55 -1.83 -9.22
CA TRP A 398 8.47 -1.84 -8.21
C TRP A 398 7.20 -1.11 -8.65
N SER A 399 7.09 -0.69 -9.90
CA SER A 399 5.97 0.11 -10.40
C SER A 399 4.59 -0.55 -10.20
N ALA A 400 4.48 -1.87 -10.42
CA ALA A 400 3.23 -2.61 -10.18
C ALA A 400 2.95 -2.85 -8.69
N ALA A 401 4.01 -3.02 -7.89
CA ALA A 401 3.90 -3.13 -6.43
C ALA A 401 3.38 -1.81 -5.83
N PHE A 402 3.79 -0.66 -6.37
CA PHE A 402 3.27 0.65 -5.99
C PHE A 402 1.76 0.79 -6.26
N ILE A 403 1.29 0.45 -7.47
CA ILE A 403 -0.16 0.50 -7.78
C ILE A 403 -0.94 -0.43 -6.85
N SER A 404 -0.41 -1.64 -6.62
CA SER A 404 -0.99 -2.60 -5.68
C SER A 404 -1.06 -2.06 -4.26
N PHE A 405 -0.01 -1.39 -3.78
CA PHE A 405 0.02 -0.73 -2.47
C PHE A 405 -1.04 0.37 -2.37
N VAL A 406 -1.14 1.26 -3.36
CA VAL A 406 -2.13 2.35 -3.37
C VAL A 406 -3.55 1.78 -3.24
N LEU A 407 -3.89 0.78 -4.06
CA LEU A 407 -5.24 0.19 -4.03
C LEU A 407 -5.51 -0.59 -2.75
N LYS A 408 -4.50 -1.24 -2.18
CA LYS A 408 -4.62 -1.96 -0.91
C LYS A 408 -4.89 -1.01 0.25
N GLU A 409 -4.12 0.09 0.33
CA GLU A 409 -4.32 1.13 1.34
C GLU A 409 -5.62 1.91 1.13
N ALA A 410 -6.08 2.04 -0.11
CA ALA A 410 -7.38 2.65 -0.44
C ALA A 410 -8.59 1.76 -0.11
N GLY A 411 -8.40 0.51 0.32
CA GLY A 411 -9.49 -0.39 0.69
C GLY A 411 -10.13 -1.13 -0.48
N ALA A 412 -9.38 -1.38 -1.56
CA ALA A 412 -9.87 -2.19 -2.69
C ALA A 412 -10.27 -3.62 -2.24
N GLY A 413 -9.63 -4.17 -1.22
CA GLY A 413 -9.98 -5.47 -0.66
C GLY A 413 -9.74 -6.60 -1.67
N ASP A 414 -10.70 -7.49 -1.83
CA ASP A 414 -10.70 -8.58 -2.81
C ASP A 414 -11.17 -8.16 -4.21
N ARG A 415 -11.55 -6.89 -4.41
CA ARG A 415 -12.05 -6.35 -5.68
C ARG A 415 -10.95 -5.97 -6.68
N PHE A 416 -9.70 -6.26 -6.36
CA PHE A 416 -8.54 -5.96 -7.20
C PHE A 416 -7.43 -7.02 -7.01
N LYS A 417 -6.79 -7.41 -8.11
CA LYS A 417 -5.65 -8.33 -8.09
C LYS A 417 -4.33 -7.62 -7.82
N TYR A 418 -3.74 -7.87 -6.66
CA TYR A 418 -2.41 -7.36 -6.33
C TYR A 418 -1.32 -8.19 -7.01
N SER A 419 -0.34 -7.54 -7.63
CA SER A 419 0.70 -8.25 -8.38
C SER A 419 1.98 -7.44 -8.54
N VAL A 420 3.09 -8.16 -8.73
CA VAL A 420 4.40 -7.62 -9.11
C VAL A 420 4.48 -7.22 -10.59
N GLY A 421 3.48 -7.55 -11.41
CA GLY A 421 3.43 -7.22 -12.84
C GLY A 421 2.12 -6.53 -13.24
N HIS A 422 2.23 -5.45 -14.02
CA HIS A 422 1.08 -4.63 -14.42
C HIS A 422 0.07 -5.39 -15.30
N CYS A 423 0.56 -6.24 -16.20
CA CYS A 423 -0.27 -7.04 -17.11
C CYS A 423 -1.23 -7.97 -16.35
N HIS A 424 -0.83 -8.53 -15.21
CA HIS A 424 -1.62 -9.51 -14.49
C HIS A 424 -2.96 -8.96 -13.99
N TYR A 425 -2.97 -7.77 -13.37
CA TYR A 425 -4.22 -7.18 -12.89
C TYR A 425 -5.02 -6.51 -14.01
N PHE A 426 -4.34 -6.08 -15.08
CA PHE A 426 -5.04 -5.54 -16.26
C PHE A 426 -5.86 -6.64 -16.91
N GLN A 427 -5.26 -7.81 -17.14
CA GLN A 427 -5.92 -8.96 -17.75
C GLN A 427 -6.98 -9.59 -16.82
N ASP A 428 -6.77 -9.56 -15.51
CA ASP A 428 -7.83 -9.92 -14.54
C ASP A 428 -9.09 -9.04 -14.70
N CYS A 429 -8.92 -7.74 -14.95
CA CYS A 429 -10.03 -6.82 -15.25
C CYS A 429 -10.62 -7.02 -16.66
N VAL A 430 -9.84 -7.53 -17.62
CA VAL A 430 -10.32 -7.93 -18.96
C VAL A 430 -11.22 -9.16 -18.86
N ASP A 431 -10.77 -10.17 -18.10
CA ASP A 431 -11.47 -11.44 -17.94
C ASP A 431 -12.63 -11.36 -16.92
N ARG A 432 -12.62 -10.35 -16.04
CA ARG A 432 -13.65 -10.07 -15.01
C ARG A 432 -13.88 -11.25 -14.08
N THR A 433 -12.80 -11.85 -13.59
CA THR A 433 -12.85 -12.99 -12.67
C THR A 433 -13.14 -12.54 -11.24
N GLY A 434 -14.42 -12.26 -10.92
CA GLY A 434 -14.88 -12.00 -9.55
C GLY A 434 -15.39 -10.56 -9.29
N PRO A 435 -15.51 -10.15 -8.01
CA PRO A 435 -15.84 -8.77 -7.65
C PRO A 435 -14.84 -7.80 -8.27
N ALA A 436 -15.31 -6.80 -9.00
CA ALA A 436 -14.43 -5.89 -9.73
C ALA A 436 -14.57 -4.46 -9.20
N LEU A 437 -13.45 -3.84 -8.85
CA LEU A 437 -13.37 -2.39 -8.61
C LEU A 437 -13.16 -1.62 -9.91
N TYR A 438 -12.60 -2.30 -10.92
CA TYR A 438 -12.23 -1.71 -12.19
C TYR A 438 -12.79 -2.53 -13.35
N GLU A 439 -13.11 -1.85 -14.45
CA GLU A 439 -13.31 -2.49 -15.75
C GLU A 439 -12.18 -2.11 -16.71
N ALA A 440 -11.69 -3.08 -17.50
CA ALA A 440 -10.75 -2.78 -18.57
C ALA A 440 -11.49 -2.21 -19.79
N VAL A 441 -11.04 -1.05 -20.28
CA VAL A 441 -11.55 -0.41 -21.49
C VAL A 441 -10.43 -0.20 -22.50
N SER A 442 -10.77 -0.32 -23.78
CA SER A 442 -9.84 -0.05 -24.88
C SER A 442 -9.40 1.41 -24.87
N ALA A 443 -8.21 1.70 -25.40
CA ALA A 443 -7.73 3.07 -25.53
C ALA A 443 -8.66 3.97 -26.38
N ALA A 444 -9.34 3.39 -27.38
CA ALA A 444 -10.28 4.11 -28.23
C ALA A 444 -11.54 4.57 -27.48
N ASP A 445 -11.90 3.87 -26.39
CA ASP A 445 -13.09 4.15 -25.58
C ASP A 445 -12.76 4.79 -24.23
N ALA A 446 -11.47 5.02 -23.96
CA ALA A 446 -10.96 5.56 -22.71
C ALA A 446 -11.11 7.09 -22.67
N ILE A 447 -12.15 7.57 -21.98
CA ILE A 447 -12.26 8.95 -21.51
C ILE A 447 -11.82 8.97 -20.03
N PRO A 448 -10.59 9.40 -19.71
CA PRO A 448 -10.04 9.26 -18.37
C PRO A 448 -10.73 10.14 -17.34
N LYS A 449 -10.84 9.65 -16.10
CA LYS A 449 -11.27 10.39 -14.90
C LYS A 449 -10.25 10.20 -13.77
N PRO A 450 -10.19 11.11 -12.79
CA PRO A 450 -9.39 10.88 -11.59
C PRO A 450 -9.77 9.55 -10.90
N GLY A 451 -8.77 8.74 -10.58
CA GLY A 451 -8.88 7.39 -10.03
C GLY A 451 -8.79 6.25 -11.05
N ASP A 452 -8.90 6.55 -12.35
CA ASP A 452 -8.66 5.56 -13.41
C ASP A 452 -7.16 5.23 -13.54
N ILE A 453 -6.83 4.07 -14.11
CA ILE A 453 -5.44 3.62 -14.30
C ILE A 453 -5.17 3.45 -15.78
N VAL A 454 -4.25 4.25 -16.33
CA VAL A 454 -3.83 4.09 -17.73
C VAL A 454 -2.83 2.94 -17.88
N HIS A 455 -2.84 2.23 -19.01
CA HIS A 455 -2.00 1.05 -19.22
C HIS A 455 -1.39 1.01 -20.62
N TYR A 456 -0.09 0.69 -20.70
CA TYR A 456 0.63 0.59 -21.96
C TYR A 456 1.79 -0.41 -21.93
N GLY A 457 2.19 -0.91 -23.10
CA GLY A 457 3.30 -1.84 -23.24
C GLY A 457 4.68 -1.14 -23.23
N ARG A 458 5.70 -1.85 -22.75
CA ARG A 458 7.11 -1.44 -22.72
C ARG A 458 7.97 -2.45 -23.48
N SER A 459 9.21 -2.09 -23.77
CA SER A 459 10.18 -2.99 -24.42
C SER A 459 9.64 -3.56 -25.75
N ASP A 460 9.66 -4.88 -25.92
CA ASP A 460 9.07 -5.60 -27.06
C ASP A 460 7.56 -5.43 -27.20
N ALA A 461 6.84 -5.19 -26.11
CA ALA A 461 5.40 -4.89 -26.09
C ALA A 461 5.05 -3.41 -26.36
N GLU A 462 6.01 -2.53 -26.69
CA GLU A 462 5.77 -1.08 -26.79
C GLU A 462 4.74 -0.65 -27.86
N LYS A 463 4.45 -1.54 -28.82
CA LYS A 463 3.46 -1.35 -29.89
C LYS A 463 2.13 -2.07 -29.63
N HIS A 464 1.97 -2.77 -28.51
CA HIS A 464 0.72 -3.47 -28.21
C HIS A 464 -0.44 -2.49 -28.06
N ASP A 465 -1.54 -2.83 -28.74
CA ASP A 465 -2.87 -2.34 -28.43
C ASP A 465 -3.59 -3.33 -27.50
N PHE A 466 -4.88 -3.09 -27.25
CA PHE A 466 -5.69 -3.93 -26.37
C PHE A 466 -5.74 -5.41 -26.81
N ALA A 467 -5.90 -5.66 -28.11
CA ALA A 467 -6.05 -7.01 -28.65
C ALA A 467 -4.71 -7.76 -28.65
N ALA A 468 -3.64 -7.09 -29.09
CA ALA A 468 -2.29 -7.65 -29.08
C ALA A 468 -1.83 -8.01 -27.66
N ALA A 469 -2.08 -7.12 -26.68
CA ALA A 469 -1.75 -7.38 -25.28
C ALA A 469 -2.50 -8.58 -24.71
N ARG A 470 -3.79 -8.74 -25.04
CA ARG A 470 -4.59 -9.90 -24.62
C ARG A 470 -4.07 -11.20 -25.24
N ALA A 471 -3.76 -11.18 -26.54
CA ALA A 471 -3.24 -12.35 -27.24
C ALA A 471 -1.88 -12.78 -26.68
N ASP A 472 -0.96 -11.83 -26.49
CA ASP A 472 0.38 -12.10 -25.97
C ASP A 472 0.35 -12.65 -24.53
N TYR A 473 -0.48 -12.05 -23.67
CA TYR A 473 -0.71 -12.58 -22.33
C TYR A 473 -1.32 -13.99 -22.34
N GLY A 474 -2.18 -14.31 -23.30
CA GLY A 474 -2.74 -15.65 -23.46
C GLY A 474 -1.70 -16.73 -23.78
N ASN A 475 -0.57 -16.35 -24.39
CA ASN A 475 0.51 -17.28 -24.71
C ASN A 475 1.41 -17.55 -23.51
N ASP A 476 1.94 -16.47 -22.91
CA ASP A 476 3.04 -16.57 -21.93
C ASP A 476 2.67 -16.08 -20.53
N SER A 477 1.39 -15.72 -20.31
CA SER A 477 0.89 -15.12 -19.06
C SER A 477 1.66 -13.86 -18.63
N PHE A 478 2.34 -13.20 -19.56
CA PHE A 478 3.16 -12.02 -19.29
C PHE A 478 3.39 -11.20 -20.56
N TYR A 479 3.44 -9.88 -20.39
CA TYR A 479 4.06 -8.95 -21.32
C TYR A 479 4.58 -7.73 -20.54
N PRO A 480 5.72 -7.13 -20.93
CA PRO A 480 6.25 -5.96 -20.25
C PRO A 480 5.34 -4.76 -20.47
N SER A 481 4.93 -4.14 -19.37
CA SER A 481 3.95 -3.06 -19.39
C SER A 481 4.16 -2.09 -18.24
N HIS A 482 3.43 -0.98 -18.27
CA HIS A 482 3.40 0.03 -17.22
C HIS A 482 1.99 0.54 -17.03
N SER A 483 1.71 0.96 -15.80
CA SER A 483 0.50 1.68 -15.46
C SER A 483 0.78 2.81 -14.51
N ALA A 484 -0.05 3.84 -14.60
CA ALA A 484 -0.07 4.98 -13.70
C ALA A 484 -1.52 5.39 -13.40
N ILE A 485 -1.75 5.95 -12.22
CA ILE A 485 -3.08 6.38 -11.77
C ILE A 485 -3.32 7.81 -12.23
N VAL A 486 -4.46 8.08 -12.85
CA VAL A 486 -4.91 9.43 -13.22
C VAL A 486 -5.30 10.18 -11.94
N VAL A 487 -4.63 11.30 -11.67
CA VAL A 487 -4.87 12.12 -10.46
C VAL A 487 -5.51 13.47 -10.75
N GLU A 488 -5.43 13.93 -11.99
CA GLU A 488 -5.99 15.18 -12.47
C GLU A 488 -6.36 15.07 -13.95
N VAL A 489 -7.42 15.75 -14.36
CA VAL A 489 -7.85 15.86 -15.74
C VAL A 489 -8.16 17.34 -16.02
N ASP A 490 -7.37 17.98 -16.86
CA ASP A 490 -7.57 19.35 -17.31
C ASP A 490 -8.10 19.31 -18.74
N ARG A 491 -9.42 19.50 -18.89
CA ARG A 491 -10.10 19.45 -20.19
C ARG A 491 -9.81 20.68 -21.04
N ASP A 492 -9.58 21.83 -20.40
CA ASP A 492 -9.33 23.10 -21.10
C ASP A 492 -7.93 23.09 -21.72
N ARG A 493 -6.95 22.55 -21.01
CA ARG A 493 -5.60 22.30 -21.54
C ARG A 493 -5.51 21.05 -22.40
N GLY A 494 -6.53 20.20 -22.37
CA GLY A 494 -6.54 18.93 -23.09
C GLY A 494 -5.42 18.01 -22.61
N GLU A 495 -5.28 17.83 -21.30
CA GLU A 495 -4.27 16.96 -20.70
C GLU A 495 -4.77 16.23 -19.43
N ILE A 496 -4.07 15.18 -19.07
CA ILE A 496 -4.20 14.49 -17.79
C ILE A 496 -2.87 14.48 -17.07
N LYS A 497 -2.91 14.42 -15.74
CA LYS A 497 -1.74 14.10 -14.91
C LYS A 497 -1.93 12.76 -14.25
N THR A 498 -0.88 11.95 -14.28
CA THR A 498 -0.85 10.62 -13.65
C THR A 498 0.27 10.51 -12.65
N ILE A 499 0.10 9.70 -11.61
CA ILE A 499 1.16 9.33 -10.67
C ILE A 499 1.45 7.83 -10.79
N GLY A 500 2.73 7.49 -10.95
CA GLY A 500 3.23 6.13 -11.06
C GLY A 500 4.51 5.91 -10.24
N GLY A 501 4.78 4.64 -9.94
CA GLY A 501 5.97 4.21 -9.22
C GLY A 501 7.09 3.76 -10.15
N ASN A 502 8.33 3.78 -9.64
CA ASN A 502 9.56 3.43 -10.34
C ASN A 502 9.74 4.14 -11.69
N GLU A 503 9.25 5.38 -11.78
CA GLU A 503 9.45 6.25 -12.93
C GLU A 503 10.71 7.08 -12.69
N SER A 504 11.79 6.75 -13.39
CA SER A 504 13.13 7.28 -13.09
C SER A 504 13.53 7.05 -11.62
N ASP A 505 13.30 5.83 -11.14
CA ASP A 505 13.64 5.33 -9.82
C ASP A 505 12.97 6.12 -8.67
N SER A 506 11.74 6.61 -8.90
CA SER A 506 10.98 7.44 -7.96
C SER A 506 9.47 7.27 -8.13
N VAL A 507 8.67 7.86 -7.23
CA VAL A 507 7.24 8.12 -7.46
C VAL A 507 7.13 9.45 -8.20
N ARG A 508 6.64 9.45 -9.44
CA ARG A 508 6.59 10.68 -10.27
C ARG A 508 5.23 10.95 -10.84
N MET A 509 5.02 12.24 -11.11
CA MET A 509 3.93 12.72 -11.93
C MET A 509 4.36 12.81 -13.39
N ALA A 510 3.47 12.38 -14.30
CA ALA A 510 3.62 12.52 -15.74
C ALA A 510 2.37 13.18 -16.34
N THR A 511 2.56 13.92 -17.43
CA THR A 511 1.46 14.58 -18.16
C THR A 511 1.26 13.94 -19.52
N TYR A 512 0.01 13.67 -19.88
CA TYR A 512 -0.36 13.12 -21.18
C TYR A 512 -1.46 13.94 -21.85
N ALA A 513 -1.34 14.11 -23.16
CA ALA A 513 -2.30 14.90 -23.93
C ALA A 513 -3.58 14.13 -24.23
N LEU A 514 -4.68 14.87 -24.31
CA LEU A 514 -6.00 14.44 -24.74
C LEU A 514 -6.33 15.01 -26.12
N ASP A 515 -7.22 14.33 -26.83
CA ASP A 515 -7.87 14.88 -28.02
C ASP A 515 -9.08 15.75 -27.67
N LYS A 516 -9.70 16.33 -28.70
CA LYS A 516 -10.87 17.23 -28.56
C LYS A 516 -12.10 16.53 -27.96
N ASP A 517 -12.15 15.20 -28.04
CA ASP A 517 -13.25 14.39 -27.52
C ASP A 517 -12.92 13.86 -26.11
N GLY A 518 -11.80 14.30 -25.52
CA GLY A 518 -11.37 13.96 -24.17
C GLY A 518 -10.72 12.57 -24.03
N ARG A 519 -10.33 11.94 -25.15
CA ARG A 519 -9.64 10.64 -25.16
C ARG A 519 -8.13 10.80 -25.15
N LEU A 520 -7.43 9.76 -24.71
CA LEU A 520 -5.96 9.73 -24.68
C LEU A 520 -5.37 9.82 -26.10
N LYS A 521 -4.52 10.82 -26.34
CA LYS A 521 -3.66 10.81 -27.53
C LYS A 521 -2.57 9.74 -27.40
N PRO A 522 -2.07 9.20 -28.52
CA PRO A 522 -0.91 8.31 -28.51
C PRO A 522 0.27 8.92 -27.76
N ARG A 523 1.00 8.09 -27.00
CA ARG A 523 2.18 8.50 -26.25
C ARG A 523 3.30 8.87 -27.21
N ARG A 524 4.05 9.92 -26.90
CA ARG A 524 5.21 10.35 -27.68
C ARG A 524 6.50 9.95 -27.00
N ARG A 525 7.40 9.29 -27.74
CA ARG A 525 8.77 8.97 -27.31
C ARG A 525 9.74 9.35 -28.42
N GLY A 526 10.36 10.53 -28.31
CA GLY A 526 11.03 11.17 -29.45
C GLY A 526 10.04 11.34 -30.62
N ASN A 527 10.44 10.93 -31.81
CA ASN A 527 9.58 11.01 -33.01
C ASN A 527 8.54 9.90 -33.11
N ARG A 528 8.53 8.93 -32.18
CA ARG A 528 7.65 7.77 -32.24
C ARG A 528 6.30 8.06 -31.59
N SER A 529 5.25 7.58 -32.23
CA SER A 529 3.88 7.53 -31.69
C SER A 529 3.60 6.10 -31.20
N LEU A 530 3.32 5.93 -29.92
CA LEU A 530 3.09 4.63 -29.30
C LEU A 530 1.64 4.54 -28.79
N PRO A 531 0.97 3.39 -29.00
CA PRO A 531 -0.39 3.21 -28.52
C PRO A 531 -0.44 3.13 -26.99
N TRP A 532 -1.63 3.41 -26.47
CA TRP A 532 -2.08 2.90 -25.19
C TRP A 532 -2.67 1.51 -25.43
N ILE A 533 -2.45 0.58 -24.51
CA ILE A 533 -3.17 -0.70 -24.54
C ILE A 533 -4.61 -0.42 -24.15
N GLY A 534 -4.81 0.28 -23.03
CA GLY A 534 -6.13 0.63 -22.54
C GLY A 534 -6.08 1.37 -21.21
N MET A 535 -7.20 1.32 -20.50
CA MET A 535 -7.37 1.94 -19.19
C MET A 535 -8.21 1.02 -18.30
N LEU A 536 -7.92 0.99 -17.01
CA LEU A 536 -8.82 0.45 -16.01
C LEU A 536 -9.68 1.61 -15.52
N ARG A 537 -10.98 1.55 -15.82
CA ARG A 537 -11.96 2.53 -15.34
C ARG A 537 -12.49 2.10 -13.99
N LEU A 538 -12.41 3.00 -13.01
CA LEU A 538 -12.99 2.78 -11.68
C LEU A 538 -14.53 2.82 -11.81
N ILE A 539 -15.20 1.71 -11.52
CA ILE A 539 -16.65 1.54 -11.78
C ILE A 539 -17.54 2.23 -10.75
#